data_AF-A0A6A7BRU0-F1
#
_entry.id   AF-A0A6A7BRU0-F1
#
_cell.length_a   1.000
_cell.length_b   1.000
_cell.length_c   1.000
_cell.angle_alpha   90.00
_cell.angle_beta   90.00
_cell.angle_gamma   90.00
#
_symmetry.space_group_name_H-M   'P 1'
#
loop_
_entity.id
_entity.type
_entity.pdbx_description
1 polymer ?
#
loop_
_entity_poly.entity_id
_entity_poly.type
_entity_poly.pdbx_seq_one_letter_code
_entity_poly.pdbx_strand_id
1 'polypeptide(L)' 'LRQRASEYDCLPCRLMGSLAFTGLGIYTYASGRKQLNLRAEEIRRSGSRIGVMPRRLATLGLSASLVGIGVYRLIN' A
#
# COMPACT_ATOMS: atom_id res chain seq x y z
N LEU A 1 -18.89 -6.50 23.79
CA LEU A 1 -18.06 -6.71 22.56
C LEU A 1 -16.55 -6.51 22.74
N ARG A 2 -16.03 -6.16 23.94
CA ARG A 2 -14.60 -6.05 24.27
C ARG A 2 -14.04 -7.23 25.11
N GLN A 3 -14.85 -8.23 25.43
CA GLN A 3 -14.62 -9.16 26.55
C GLN A 3 -13.81 -10.44 26.26
N ARG A 4 -13.34 -10.71 25.03
CA ARG A 4 -12.51 -11.91 24.74
C ARG A 4 -11.00 -11.64 24.60
N ALA A 5 -10.57 -10.39 24.72
CA ALA A 5 -9.19 -9.99 24.39
C ALA A 5 -8.15 -10.19 25.51
N SER A 6 -8.55 -10.67 26.69
CA SER A 6 -7.64 -10.81 27.84
C SER A 6 -6.95 -12.18 27.96
N GLU A 7 -7.39 -13.18 27.17
CA GLU A 7 -6.79 -14.52 27.14
C GLU A 7 -6.10 -14.83 25.79
N TYR A 8 -6.36 -14.01 24.78
CA TYR A 8 -5.69 -14.07 23.48
C TYR A 8 -4.60 -13.02 23.48
N ASP A 9 -3.35 -13.47 23.43
CA ASP A 9 -2.20 -12.62 23.10
C ASP A 9 -2.62 -11.56 22.09
N CYS A 10 -2.28 -10.29 22.28
CA CYS A 10 -2.58 -9.25 21.28
C CYS A 10 -1.79 -9.43 19.96
N LEU A 11 -0.94 -10.47 19.91
CA LEU A 11 -0.09 -10.85 18.77
C LEU A 11 -0.85 -11.13 17.46
N PRO A 12 -1.93 -11.94 17.38
CA PRO A 12 -2.64 -12.22 16.16
C PRO A 12 -3.39 -10.98 15.63
N CYS A 13 -3.98 -10.14 16.51
CA CYS A 13 -4.63 -8.89 16.08
C CYS A 13 -3.62 -7.91 15.48
N ARG A 14 -2.45 -7.79 16.11
CA ARG A 14 -1.36 -6.92 15.66
C ARG A 14 -0.71 -7.43 14.37
N LEU A 15 -0.52 -8.75 14.28
CA LEU A 15 -0.03 -9.43 13.09
C LEU A 15 -1.00 -9.30 11.91
N MET A 16 -2.30 -9.53 12.13
CA MET A 16 -3.31 -9.36 11.08
C MET A 16 -3.36 -7.93 10.55
N GLY A 17 -3.34 -6.93 11.44
CA GLY A 17 -3.27 -5.53 11.03
C GLY A 17 -2.00 -5.23 10.21
N SER A 18 -0.84 -5.69 10.68
CA SER A 18 0.44 -5.51 9.98
C SER A 18 0.44 -6.15 8.60
N LEU A 19 -0.02 -7.41 8.50
CA LEU A 19 -0.09 -8.14 7.24
C LEU A 19 -1.06 -7.50 6.27
N ALA A 20 -2.20 -7.00 6.73
CA ALA A 20 -3.17 -6.32 5.88
C ALA A 20 -2.56 -5.07 5.22
N PHE A 21 -1.97 -4.16 6.01
CA PHE A 21 -1.38 -2.93 5.46
C PHE A 21 -0.16 -3.21 4.59
N THR A 22 0.72 -4.12 5.01
CA THR A 22 1.91 -4.50 4.23
C THR A 22 1.52 -5.16 2.91
N GLY A 23 0.56 -6.10 2.94
CA GLY A 23 0.04 -6.77 1.76
C GLY A 23 -0.64 -5.81 0.79
N LEU A 24 -1.47 -4.89 1.30
CA LEU A 24 -2.09 -3.83 0.50
C LEU A 24 -1.04 -2.90 -0.12
N GLY A 25 0.01 -2.53 0.60
CA GLY A 25 1.09 -1.70 0.09
C GLY A 25 1.83 -2.36 -1.08
N ILE A 26 2.25 -3.62 -0.90
CA ILE A 26 2.91 -4.41 -1.95
C ILE A 26 1.98 -4.59 -3.16
N TYR A 27 0.72 -4.95 -2.92
CA TYR A 27 -0.26 -5.13 -3.99
C TYR A 27 -0.51 -3.83 -4.77
N THR A 28 -0.63 -2.71 -4.07
CA THR A 28 -0.81 -1.38 -4.68
C THR A 28 0.38 -1.01 -5.57
N TYR A 29 1.59 -1.31 -5.13
CA TYR A 29 2.79 -1.08 -5.92
C TYR A 29 2.82 -1.93 -7.20
N ALA A 30 2.57 -3.23 -7.08
CA ALA A 30 2.60 -4.16 -8.20
C ALA A 30 1.49 -3.87 -9.23
N SER A 31 0.25 -3.74 -8.76
CA SER A 31 -0.91 -3.46 -9.63
C SER A 31 -0.85 -2.07 -10.26
N GLY A 32 -0.47 -1.05 -9.47
CA GLY A 32 -0.33 0.32 -9.95
C GLY A 32 0.73 0.45 -11.05
N ARG A 33 1.91 -0.14 -10.87
CA ARG A 33 2.96 -0.13 -11.90
C ARG A 33 2.52 -0.82 -13.19
N LYS A 34 1.81 -1.94 -13.09
CA LYS A 34 1.30 -2.67 -14.26
C LYS A 34 0.32 -1.81 -15.05
N GLN A 35 -0.64 -1.16 -14.38
CA GLN A 35 -1.61 -0.28 -15.05
C GLN A 35 -0.95 0.96 -15.67
N LEU A 36 -0.01 1.60 -14.98
CA LEU A 36 0.70 2.76 -15.51
C LEU A 36 1.56 2.44 -16.73
N ASN A 37 2.18 1.26 -16.77
CA ASN A 37 2.99 0.85 -17.91
C ASN A 37 2.13 0.56 -19.14
N LEU A 38 0.99 -0.10 -18.96
CA LEU A 38 0.05 -0.38 -20.05
C LEU A 38 -0.52 0.90 -20.67
N ARG A 39 -0.77 1.93 -19.85
CA ARG A 39 -1.29 3.23 -20.31
C ARG A 39 -0.22 4.29 -20.52
N ALA A 40 1.07 3.94 -20.44
CA ALA A 40 2.15 4.92 -20.53
C ALA A 40 2.16 5.65 -21.88
N GLU A 41 1.92 4.90 -22.96
CA GLU A 41 1.84 5.45 -24.31
C GLU A 41 0.59 6.30 -24.51
N GLU A 42 -0.54 5.87 -23.95
CA GLU A 42 -1.80 6.62 -23.99
C GLU A 42 -1.67 7.96 -23.26
N ILE A 43 -1.06 7.97 -22.07
CA ILE A 43 -0.77 9.19 -21.30
C ILE A 43 0.20 10.11 -22.05
N ARG A 44 1.18 9.55 -22.77
CA ARG A 44 2.12 10.33 -23.58
C ARG A 44 1.42 10.96 -24.78
N ARG A 45 0.45 10.26 -25.39
CA ARG A 45 -0.38 10.77 -26.48
C ARG A 45 -1.42 11.80 -26.01
N SER A 46 -1.91 11.70 -24.77
CA SER A 46 -2.97 12.58 -24.25
C SER A 46 -2.51 14.01 -23.93
N GLY A 47 -1.22 14.33 -24.04
CA GLY A 47 -0.68 15.66 -23.75
C GLY A 47 -0.90 16.13 -22.30
N SER A 48 -1.08 15.20 -21.35
CA SER A 48 -1.38 15.55 -19.96
C SER A 48 -0.27 16.40 -19.34
N ARG A 49 -0.62 17.54 -18.73
CA ARG A 49 0.30 18.39 -17.94
C ARG A 49 1.00 17.61 -16.81
N ILE A 50 0.37 16.54 -16.34
CA ILE A 50 0.87 15.66 -15.29
C ILE A 50 1.22 14.32 -15.95
N GLY A 51 2.51 14.07 -16.17
CA GLY A 51 3.01 12.90 -16.88
C GLY A 51 2.87 11.58 -16.11
N VAL A 52 3.57 10.54 -16.59
CA VAL A 52 3.63 9.23 -15.93
C VAL A 52 4.47 9.22 -14.65
N MET A 53 5.48 10.10 -14.56
CA MET A 53 6.40 10.19 -13.42
C MET A 53 5.72 10.53 -12.08
N PRO A 54 4.95 11.63 -11.96
CA PRO A 54 4.28 11.97 -10.71
C PRO A 54 3.29 10.89 -10.25
N ARG A 55 2.62 10.20 -11.19
CA ARG A 55 1.75 9.07 -10.87
C ARG A 55 2.53 7.89 -10.27
N ARG A 56 3.72 7.58 -10.80
CA ARG A 56 4.61 6.56 -10.23
C ARG A 56 5.08 6.93 -8.83
N LEU A 57 5.47 8.19 -8.61
CA LEU A 57 5.88 8.68 -7.30
C LEU A 57 4.73 8.63 -6.29
N ALA A 58 3.51 8.97 -6.70
CA ALA A 58 2.32 8.87 -5.84
C ALA A 58 2.05 7.40 -5.43
N THR A 59 2.07 6.46 -6.39
CA THR A 59 1.91 5.04 -6.08
C THR A 59 3.03 4.53 -5.16
N LEU A 60 4.28 4.92 -5.41
CA LEU A 60 5.42 4.57 -4.57
C LEU A 60 5.22 5.10 -3.15
N GLY A 61 4.88 6.38 -3.00
CA GLY A 61 4.67 7.02 -1.71
C GLY A 61 3.52 6.39 -0.92
N LEU A 62 2.39 6.12 -1.57
CA LEU A 62 1.27 5.40 -0.95
C LEU A 62 1.67 3.98 -0.55
N SER A 63 2.32 3.22 -1.42
CA SER A 63 2.76 1.86 -1.09
C SER A 63 3.74 1.85 0.08
N ALA A 64 4.68 2.80 0.11
CA ALA A 64 5.67 2.94 1.17
C ALA A 64 5.02 3.33 2.50
N SER A 65 4.04 4.23 2.49
CA SER A 65 3.32 4.62 3.72
C SER A 65 2.48 3.49 4.28
N LEU A 66 1.81 2.71 3.42
CA LEU A 66 1.05 1.52 3.84
C LEU A 66 1.96 0.46 4.48
N VAL A 67 3.08 0.12 3.83
CA VAL A 67 4.05 -0.82 4.41
C VAL A 67 4.66 -0.26 5.69
N GLY A 68 5.03 1.03 5.71
CA GLY A 68 5.61 1.69 6.87
C GLY A 68 4.69 1.63 8.09
N ILE A 69 3.41 1.95 7.93
CA ILE A 69 2.41 1.84 9.01
C ILE A 69 2.20 0.38 9.43
N GLY A 70 2.17 -0.56 8.47
CA GLY A 70 2.04 -1.99 8.76
C GLY A 70 3.17 -2.52 9.62
N VAL A 71 4.42 -2.20 9.26
CA VAL A 71 5.62 -2.60 10.01
C VAL A 71 5.71 -1.87 11.34
N TYR A 72 5.43 -0.57 11.39
CA TYR A 72 5.43 0.23 12.63
C TYR A 72 4.48 -0.36 13.67
N ARG A 73 3.27 -0.74 13.25
CA ARG A 73 2.28 -1.38 14.12
C ARG A 73 2.70 -2.76 14.64
N LEU A 74 3.64 -3.45 13.99
CA LEU A 74 4.14 -4.75 14.45
C LEU A 74 5.26 -4.63 15.49
N ILE A 75 5.99 -3.51 15.46
CA ILE A 75 7.15 -3.25 16.32
C ILE A 75 6.76 -2.45 17.57
N ASN A 76 5.94 -1.39 17.45
CA ASN A 76 5.38 -0.60 18.58
C ASN A 76 4.04 -1.13 19.10
#